data_AF-A0A2J8IL29-F1
#
_entry.id   AF-A0A2J8IL29-F1
#
_cell.length_a   1.000
_cell.length_b   1.000
_cell.length_c   1.000
_cell.angle_alpha   90.00
_cell.angle_beta   90.00
_cell.angle_gamma   90.00
#
_symmetry.space_group_name_H-M   'P 1'
#
loop_
_entity.id
_entity.type
_entity.pdbx_description
1 polymer ?
#
loop_
_entity_poly.entity_id
_entity_poly.type
_entity_poly.pdbx_seq_one_letter_code
_entity_poly.pdbx_strand_id
1 'polypeptide(L)'
;MWVLVVFLTLSVTWIGAVPLILSRIVGGWECKKHSQPWQVLVASRGRAVCGGVLVHPQWVLTAAHCIRNKSVILLGRHSLFHPEDTGQVFQVSHSFPHPLYDMSLLKNRFLRPGDDSTSNQRSS
;
A
#
# COMPACT_ATOMS: atom_id res chain seq x y z
N MET A 1 25.97 -0.93 46.93
CA MET A 1 26.66 -0.69 45.63
C MET A 1 26.18 -1.57 44.46
N TRP A 2 25.34 -2.59 44.66
CA TRP A 2 24.83 -3.45 43.56
C TRP A 2 23.62 -2.88 42.79
N VAL A 3 22.88 -1.93 43.37
CA VAL A 3 21.67 -1.35 42.75
C VAL A 3 22.01 -0.61 41.45
N LEU A 4 23.15 0.11 41.40
CA LEU A 4 23.59 0.81 40.19
C LEU A 4 23.97 -0.15 39.05
N VAL A 5 24.47 -1.34 39.37
CA VAL A 5 24.83 -2.37 38.37
C VAL A 5 23.58 -2.96 37.74
N VAL A 6 22.52 -3.19 38.51
CA VAL A 6 21.23 -3.69 38.01
C VAL A 6 20.52 -2.65 37.13
N PHE A 7 20.59 -1.36 37.48
CA PHE A 7 20.04 -0.30 36.62
C PHE A 7 20.80 -0.16 35.31
N LEU A 8 22.12 -0.32 35.31
CA LEU A 8 22.93 -0.29 34.11
C LEU A 8 22.64 -1.48 33.18
N THR A 9 22.47 -2.69 33.71
CA THR A 9 22.16 -3.86 32.88
C THR A 9 20.75 -3.82 32.30
N LEU A 10 19.78 -3.24 33.02
CA LEU A 10 18.41 -3.02 32.51
C LEU A 10 18.34 -1.99 31.37
N SER A 11 19.25 -1.02 31.34
CA SER A 11 19.32 -0.06 30.23
C SER A 11 19.84 -0.66 28.92
N VAL A 12 20.71 -1.68 29.00
CA VAL A 12 21.36 -2.30 27.84
C VAL A 12 20.43 -3.28 27.11
N THR A 13 19.42 -3.83 27.79
CA THR A 13 18.45 -4.75 27.17
C THR A 13 17.27 -4.05 26.49
N TRP A 14 17.17 -2.71 26.56
CA TRP A 14 16.14 -1.91 25.88
C TRP A 14 16.60 -1.35 24.53
N ILE A 15 17.48 -2.05 23.80
CA ILE A 15 17.62 -1.81 22.36
C ILE A 15 16.90 -2.97 21.68
N GLY A 16 15.57 -2.97 21.82
CA GLY A 16 14.72 -3.84 21.03
C GLY A 16 14.98 -3.53 19.56
N ALA A 17 15.46 -4.53 18.81
CA ALA A 17 15.61 -4.41 17.36
C ALA A 17 14.23 -4.15 16.76
N VAL A 18 13.93 -2.89 16.45
CA VAL A 18 12.74 -2.53 15.67
C VAL A 18 12.94 -3.17 14.29
N PRO A 19 12.06 -4.08 13.85
CA PRO A 19 12.16 -4.66 12.52
C PRO A 19 12.19 -3.51 11.52
N LEU A 20 13.17 -3.52 10.61
CA LEU A 20 13.18 -2.60 9.48
C LEU A 20 11.99 -2.93 8.59
N ILE A 21 10.84 -2.31 8.85
CA ILE A 21 9.70 -2.33 7.95
C ILE A 21 10.16 -1.55 6.72
N LEU A 22 10.45 -2.26 5.63
CA LEU A 22 10.66 -1.61 4.34
C LEU A 22 9.33 -0.99 3.90
N SER A 23 9.15 0.29 4.24
CA SER A 23 8.06 1.09 3.72
C SER A 23 8.14 1.09 2.20
N ARG A 24 7.01 0.83 1.53
CA ARG A 24 6.90 1.05 0.07
C ARG A 24 6.94 2.53 -0.31
N ILE A 25 6.66 3.41 0.65
CA ILE A 25 6.77 4.86 0.47
C ILE A 25 8.22 5.26 0.77
N VAL A 26 8.96 5.65 -0.27
CA VAL A 26 10.37 6.07 -0.19
C VAL A 26 10.45 7.53 0.24
N GLY A 27 11.30 7.84 1.22
CA GLY A 27 11.51 9.21 1.72
C GLY A 27 10.33 9.80 2.50
N GLY A 28 9.30 9.00 2.80
CA GLY A 28 8.15 9.43 3.59
C GLY A 28 8.34 9.21 5.09
N TRP A 29 7.33 9.59 5.86
CA TRP A 29 7.20 9.32 7.29
C TRP A 29 5.80 8.77 7.59
N GLU A 30 5.63 8.20 8.78
CA GLU A 30 4.34 7.70 9.22
C GLU A 30 3.33 8.84 9.39
N CYS A 31 2.12 8.68 8.84
CA CYS A 31 1.06 9.67 9.01
C CYS A 31 0.56 9.68 10.46
N LYS A 32 0.02 10.82 10.92
CA LYS A 32 -0.76 10.83 12.17
C LYS A 32 -1.91 9.84 12.05
N LYS A 33 -2.17 9.06 13.12
CA LYS A 33 -3.22 8.03 13.14
C LYS A 33 -4.55 8.59 12.62
N HIS A 34 -5.11 7.92 11.60
CA HIS A 34 -6.37 8.25 10.91
C HIS A 34 -6.46 9.66 10.28
N SER A 35 -5.33 10.36 10.07
CA SER A 35 -5.33 11.66 9.39
C SER A 35 -5.67 11.60 7.90
N GLN A 36 -5.63 10.40 7.30
CA GLN A 36 -5.96 10.14 5.89
C GLN A 36 -7.20 9.25 5.81
N PRO A 37 -8.40 9.71 6.22
CA PRO A 37 -9.59 8.86 6.37
C PRO A 37 -10.09 8.29 5.03
N TRP A 38 -9.72 8.90 3.91
CA TRP A 38 -10.04 8.42 2.56
C TRP A 38 -9.12 7.28 2.10
N GLN A 39 -8.02 7.00 2.79
CA GLN A 39 -7.05 6.00 2.34
C GLN A 39 -7.65 4.59 2.39
N VAL A 40 -7.49 3.87 1.29
CA VAL A 40 -7.97 2.50 1.12
C VAL A 40 -6.80 1.56 0.90
N LEU A 41 -6.85 0.39 1.54
CA LEU A 41 -6.08 -0.77 1.11
C LEU A 41 -6.92 -1.65 0.20
N VAL A 42 -6.42 -1.90 -1.01
CA VAL A 42 -6.96 -2.91 -1.93
C VAL A 42 -6.19 -4.20 -1.72
N ALA A 43 -6.88 -5.24 -1.25
CA ALA A 43 -6.32 -6.56 -0.98
C ALA A 43 -6.94 -7.62 -1.89
N SER A 44 -6.20 -8.70 -2.16
CA SER A 44 -6.71 -9.87 -2.86
C SER A 44 -6.01 -11.12 -2.33
N ARG A 45 -6.76 -12.22 -2.17
CA ARG A 45 -6.24 -13.49 -1.63
C ARG A 45 -5.44 -13.31 -0.32
N GLY A 46 -5.95 -12.47 0.58
CA GLY A 46 -5.33 -12.19 1.88
C GLY A 46 -4.06 -11.34 1.84
N ARG A 47 -3.68 -10.78 0.68
CA ARG A 47 -2.47 -9.94 0.53
C ARG A 47 -2.82 -8.51 0.14
N ALA A 48 -2.08 -7.55 0.69
CA ALA A 48 -2.09 -6.16 0.25
C ALA A 48 -1.58 -6.05 -1.19
N VAL A 49 -2.38 -5.46 -2.09
CA VAL A 49 -2.04 -5.31 -3.52
C VAL A 49 -1.69 -3.86 -3.83
N CYS A 50 -2.64 -2.95 -3.62
CA CYS A 50 -2.53 -1.53 -3.97
C CYS A 50 -3.18 -0.64 -2.92
N GLY A 51 -2.99 0.67 -3.07
CA GLY A 51 -3.83 1.68 -2.42
C GLY A 51 -5.05 2.06 -3.25
N GLY A 52 -5.90 2.89 -2.67
CA GLY A 52 -7.02 3.55 -3.33
C GLY A 52 -7.53 4.73 -2.50
N VAL A 53 -8.55 5.41 -3.00
CA VAL A 53 -9.17 6.57 -2.35
C VAL A 53 -10.68 6.37 -2.29
N LEU A 54 -11.26 6.52 -1.11
CA LEU A 54 -12.71 6.58 -0.93
C LEU A 54 -13.22 7.94 -1.44
N VAL A 55 -13.94 7.94 -2.55
CA VAL A 55 -14.48 9.16 -3.19
C VAL A 55 -15.97 9.35 -2.95
N HIS A 56 -16.64 8.29 -2.50
CA HIS A 56 -18.05 8.26 -2.11
C HIS A 56 -18.23 7.12 -1.09
N PRO A 57 -19.25 7.14 -0.21
CA PRO A 57 -19.52 6.04 0.72
C PRO A 57 -19.59 4.63 0.12
N GLN A 58 -19.77 4.52 -1.19
CA GLN A 58 -19.85 3.24 -1.94
C GLN A 58 -18.89 3.16 -3.13
N TRP A 59 -18.02 4.16 -3.34
CA TRP A 59 -17.09 4.18 -4.47
C TRP A 59 -15.65 4.40 -4.02
N VAL A 60 -14.78 3.49 -4.44
CA VAL A 60 -13.33 3.59 -4.28
C VAL A 60 -12.70 3.79 -5.65
N LEU A 61 -11.86 4.81 -5.77
CA LEU A 61 -11.00 5.02 -6.91
C LEU A 61 -9.64 4.34 -6.70
N THR A 62 -9.18 3.57 -7.68
CA THR A 62 -7.84 2.95 -7.69
C THR A 62 -7.35 2.83 -9.13
N ALA A 63 -6.09 2.44 -9.33
CA ALA A 63 -5.56 2.21 -10.67
C ALA A 63 -6.18 0.95 -11.29
N ALA A 64 -6.50 0.97 -12.58
CA ALA A 64 -7.12 -0.16 -13.27
C ALA A 64 -6.27 -1.44 -13.18
N HIS A 65 -4.94 -1.33 -13.20
CA HIS A 65 -4.03 -2.46 -13.04
C HIS A 65 -4.02 -3.09 -11.64
N CYS A 66 -4.70 -2.48 -10.66
CA CYS A 66 -4.87 -3.03 -9.32
C CYS A 66 -6.11 -3.92 -9.20
N ILE A 67 -7.01 -3.89 -10.18
CA ILE A 67 -8.22 -4.69 -10.18
C ILE A 67 -7.85 -6.18 -10.33
N ARG A 68 -8.37 -7.01 -9.43
CA ARG A 68 -8.15 -8.46 -9.35
C ARG A 68 -9.47 -9.15 -9.07
N ASN A 69 -9.56 -10.45 -9.36
CA ASN A 69 -10.72 -11.24 -8.96
C ASN A 69 -10.77 -11.34 -7.42
N LYS A 70 -11.99 -11.20 -6.86
CA LYS A 70 -12.23 -11.27 -5.41
C LYS A 70 -11.38 -10.25 -4.62
N SER A 71 -11.31 -9.01 -5.12
CA SER A 71 -10.71 -7.91 -4.37
C SER A 71 -11.54 -7.58 -3.12
N VAL A 72 -10.83 -7.22 -2.06
CA VAL A 72 -11.37 -6.81 -0.78
C VAL A 72 -10.83 -5.41 -0.47
N ILE A 73 -11.71 -4.55 0.02
CA ILE A 73 -11.41 -3.16 0.39
C ILE A 73 -11.31 -3.08 1.90
N LEU A 74 -10.20 -2.53 2.40
CA LEU A 74 -10.01 -2.23 3.82
C LEU A 74 -9.95 -0.71 3.99
N LEU A 75 -10.80 -0.19 4.89
CA LEU A 75 -10.99 1.22 5.20
C LEU A 75 -10.74 1.49 6.68
N GLY A 76 -10.43 2.75 7.03
CA GLY A 76 -10.32 3.18 8.43
C GLY A 76 -9.14 2.55 9.19
N ARG A 77 -8.14 2.05 8.47
CA ARG A 77 -6.95 1.40 9.04
C ARG A 77 -5.77 2.37 9.07
N HIS A 78 -5.01 2.35 10.16
CA HIS A 78 -3.70 2.96 10.28
C HIS A 78 -2.60 1.88 10.34
N SER A 79 -2.76 0.88 11.20
CA SER A 79 -1.89 -0.30 11.21
C SER A 79 -2.43 -1.42 10.31
N LEU A 80 -1.54 -2.08 9.55
CA LEU A 80 -1.90 -3.31 8.83
C LEU A 80 -1.87 -4.55 9.72
N PHE A 81 -1.02 -4.54 10.75
CA PHE A 81 -0.72 -5.71 11.57
C PHE A 81 -1.60 -5.80 12.82
N HIS A 82 -1.98 -4.66 13.38
CA HIS A 82 -2.80 -4.62 14.58
C HIS A 82 -4.27 -4.40 14.21
N PRO A 83 -5.22 -5.16 14.76
CA PRO A 83 -6.65 -4.86 14.64
C PRO A 83 -6.97 -3.46 15.18
N GLU A 84 -7.94 -2.79 14.57
CA GLU A 84 -8.38 -1.45 14.95
C GLU A 84 -9.90 -1.40 14.79
N ASP A 85 -10.61 -0.87 15.78
CA ASP A 85 -12.08 -0.83 15.81
C ASP A 85 -12.67 0.04 14.70
N THR A 86 -11.89 0.98 14.18
CA THR A 86 -12.24 1.82 13.02
C THR A 86 -12.14 1.09 11.69
N GLY A 87 -11.49 -0.08 11.69
CA GLY A 87 -11.22 -0.88 10.50
C GLY A 87 -12.49 -1.52 9.94
N GLN A 88 -12.76 -1.28 8.66
CA GLN A 88 -13.89 -1.89 7.95
C GLN A 88 -13.42 -2.67 6.74
N VAL A 89 -14.11 -3.78 6.44
CA VAL A 89 -13.75 -4.71 5.36
C VAL A 89 -14.96 -4.90 4.46
N PHE A 90 -14.79 -4.64 3.15
CA PHE A 90 -15.85 -4.77 2.16
C PHE A 90 -15.41 -5.64 0.99
N GLN A 91 -16.32 -6.50 0.51
CA GLN A 91 -16.13 -7.20 -0.76
C GLN A 91 -16.48 -6.27 -1.92
N VAL A 92 -15.70 -6.31 -2.99
CA VAL A 92 -16.00 -5.53 -4.21
C VAL A 92 -17.07 -6.26 -5.01
N SER A 93 -18.20 -5.60 -5.26
CA SER A 93 -19.28 -6.12 -6.12
C SER A 93 -18.95 -5.97 -7.60
N HIS A 94 -18.56 -4.76 -8.01
CA HIS A 94 -18.24 -4.43 -9.39
C HIS A 94 -16.98 -3.57 -9.48
N SER A 95 -16.30 -3.65 -10.61
CA SER A 95 -15.14 -2.82 -10.93
C SER A 95 -15.31 -2.26 -12.32
N PHE A 96 -15.01 -0.98 -12.48
CA PHE A 96 -15.20 -0.24 -13.72
C PHE A 96 -13.84 0.31 -14.18
N PRO A 97 -12.97 -0.54 -14.78
CA PRO A 97 -11.75 -0.04 -15.39
C PRO A 97 -12.10 0.96 -16.50
N HIS A 98 -11.25 1.97 -16.69
CA HIS A 98 -11.43 2.91 -17.80
C HIS A 98 -11.46 2.15 -19.13
N PRO A 99 -12.40 2.42 -20.06
CA PRO A 99 -12.60 1.60 -21.26
C PRO A 99 -11.40 1.60 -22.22
N LEU A 100 -10.58 2.66 -22.18
CA LEU A 100 -9.36 2.78 -22.99
C LEU A 100 -8.10 2.26 -22.28
N TYR A 101 -8.22 1.71 -21.07
CA TYR A 101 -7.07 1.18 -20.35
C TYR A 101 -6.68 -0.20 -20.90
N ASP A 102 -5.46 -0.32 -21.43
CA ASP A 102 -4.91 -1.58 -21.93
C ASP A 102 -3.86 -2.16 -20.96
N MET A 103 -4.13 -3.35 -20.44
CA MET A 103 -3.22 -4.11 -19.58
C MET A 103 -1.97 -4.59 -20.30
N SER A 104 -2.01 -4.77 -21.63
CA SER A 104 -0.92 -5.32 -22.41
C SER A 104 0.33 -4.43 -22.40
N LEU A 105 0.12 -3.11 -22.31
CA LEU A 105 1.19 -2.10 -22.31
C LEU A 105 2.09 -2.17 -21.06
N LEU A 106 1.62 -2.77 -19.97
CA LEU A 106 2.42 -2.97 -18.76
C LEU A 106 3.39 -4.16 -18.88
N LYS A 107 3.17 -5.08 -19.82
CA LYS A 107 3.95 -6.32 -19.93
C LYS A 107 5.38 -6.09 -20.46
N ASN A 108 5.64 -4.96 -21.12
CA ASN A 108 6.88 -4.73 -21.88
C ASN A 108 7.73 -3.54 -21.41
N ARG A 109 7.42 -2.85 -20.30
CA ARG A 109 8.24 -1.72 -19.83
C ARG A 109 9.35 -2.09 -18.85
N PHE A 110 10.14 -3.12 -19.19
CA PHE A 110 11.56 -3.08 -18.82
C PHE A 110 12.23 -2.14 -19.81
N LEU A 111 12.12 -0.83 -19.58
CA LEU A 111 12.99 0.13 -20.26
C LEU A 111 14.41 -0.23 -19.82
N ARG A 112 15.22 -0.75 -20.74
CA ARG A 112 16.65 -0.84 -20.50
C ARG A 112 17.17 0.60 -20.41
N PRO A 113 18.17 0.90 -19.56
CA PRO A 113 18.80 2.21 -19.58
C PRO A 113 19.31 2.49 -21.00
N GLY A 114 18.69 3.46 -21.71
CA GLY A 114 19.05 3.84 -23.07
C GLY A 114 17.92 3.90 -24.11
N ASP A 115 16.70 3.42 -23.79
CA ASP A 115 15.58 3.51 -24.73
C ASP A 115 14.88 4.87 -24.62
N ASP A 116 15.39 5.87 -25.35
CA ASP A 116 14.70 7.15 -25.56
C ASP A 116 13.41 6.93 -26.35
N SER A 117 12.32 7.52 -25.88
CA SER A 117 10.94 7.42 -26.39
C SER A 117 10.68 8.00 -27.79
N THR A 118 11.69 8.07 -28.65
CA THR A 118 11.62 8.60 -30.00
C THR A 118 11.92 7.53 -31.04
N SER A 119 10.97 6.61 -31.27
CA SER A 119 10.69 6.04 -32.60
C SER A 119 9.59 4.98 -32.51
N ASN A 120 8.38 5.38 -32.88
CA ASN A 120 7.43 4.63 -33.73
C ASN A 120 5.99 5.04 -33.45
N GLN A 121 5.67 6.29 -33.81
CA GLN A 121 4.43 6.53 -34.54
C GLN A 121 4.76 6.45 -36.04
N ARG A 122 4.68 5.26 -36.64
CA ARG A 122 4.47 5.11 -38.09
C ARG A 122 3.98 3.70 -38.43
N SER A 123 2.87 3.64 -39.18
CA SER A 123 2.33 2.51 -39.96
C SER A 123 1.90 1.26 -39.18
N SER A 124 0.67 0.74 -39.25
CA SER A 124 -0.37 0.78 -40.29
C SER A 124 -1.75 0.65 -39.66
#